data_AF-A0AAV6D8G5-F1
#
_entry.id   AF-A0AAV6D8G5-F1
#
_cell.length_a   1.000
_cell.length_b   1.000
_cell.length_c   1.000
_cell.angle_alpha   90.00
_cell.angle_beta   90.00
_cell.angle_gamma   90.00
#
_symmetry.space_group_name_H-M   'P 1'
#
loop_
_entity.id
_entity.type
_entity.pdbx_description
1 polymer ?
#
loop_
_entity_poly.entity_id
_entity_poly.type
_entity_poly.pdbx_seq_one_letter_code
_entity_poly.pdbx_strand_id
1 'polypeptide(L)'
;MAAEYDATEFIDTDFEAHKTPSPFGASTSAADPLRAPTREEVDRKVVEAQQKLAELKRAQEDLERERASLEELRRRQLEFQNGRQEMVQNLTRGLGLLEEAEFNARRDSEQMIKTIADFRDAMEKIQNVRDETWTKENFQMELTRALTIVENARMEWNSARLKLSALAGEAAQQKSETETAPAPVVSPFANMSFGELCKFGLAMTWPLLLIALGALGVFIAILLRQH
;
A
#
# COMPACT_ATOMS: atom_id res chain seq x y z
N MET A 1 20.37 1.28 48.42
CA MET A 1 20.64 0.00 47.72
C MET A 1 19.34 -0.75 47.69
N ALA A 2 18.69 -0.79 46.53
CA ALA A 2 17.39 -1.42 46.34
C ALA A 2 17.61 -2.91 46.07
N ALA A 3 16.92 -3.78 46.81
CA ALA A 3 17.00 -5.22 46.61
C ALA A 3 16.40 -5.58 45.25
N GLU A 4 17.17 -6.33 44.48
CA GLU A 4 16.82 -6.94 43.21
C GLU A 4 15.78 -8.03 43.49
N TYR A 5 14.55 -7.84 43.00
CA TYR A 5 13.49 -8.83 43.11
C TYR A 5 13.77 -9.97 42.12
N ASP A 6 14.10 -11.15 42.64
CA ASP A 6 14.30 -12.38 41.88
C ASP A 6 12.94 -12.93 41.43
N ALA A 7 12.71 -12.98 40.11
CA ALA A 7 11.47 -13.45 39.48
C ALA A 7 11.26 -14.98 39.58
N THR A 8 12.12 -15.69 40.30
CA THR A 8 12.03 -17.15 40.51
C THR A 8 11.51 -17.54 41.90
N GLU A 9 11.24 -16.57 42.78
CA GLU A 9 10.69 -16.81 44.12
C GLU A 9 9.15 -16.93 44.09
N PHE A 10 8.65 -18.09 43.65
CA PHE A 10 7.25 -18.45 43.80
C PHE A 10 6.96 -18.77 45.28
N ILE A 11 6.58 -17.75 46.04
CA ILE A 11 6.05 -17.91 47.40
C ILE A 11 4.60 -18.37 47.27
N ASP A 12 4.36 -19.66 47.50
CA ASP A 12 3.04 -20.26 47.61
C ASP A 12 2.35 -19.73 48.87
N THR A 13 1.75 -18.55 48.74
CA THR A 13 1.10 -17.81 49.84
C THR A 13 -0.17 -18.50 50.33
N ASP A 14 -0.67 -19.48 49.57
CA ASP A 14 -1.82 -20.30 49.91
C ASP A 14 -1.52 -21.38 50.98
N PHE A 15 -0.24 -21.69 51.26
CA PHE A 15 0.10 -22.69 52.27
C PHE A 15 0.24 -22.12 53.70
N GLU A 16 0.47 -20.80 53.84
CA GLU A 16 0.68 -20.12 55.13
C GLU A 16 -0.64 -19.68 55.81
N ALA A 17 -1.77 -19.71 55.11
CA ALA A 17 -3.06 -19.32 55.68
C ALA A 17 -3.65 -20.32 56.70
N HIS A 18 -3.02 -21.48 56.90
CA HIS A 18 -3.49 -22.52 57.83
C HIS A 18 -2.57 -22.72 59.04
N LYS A 19 -2.13 -21.64 59.68
CA LYS A 19 -1.52 -21.75 61.01
C LYS A 19 -1.76 -20.54 61.90
N THR A 20 -2.99 -20.42 62.39
CA THR A 20 -3.26 -19.63 63.61
C THR A 20 -3.75 -20.54 64.74
N PRO A 21 -3.20 -20.38 65.96
CA PRO A 21 -3.48 -21.23 67.09
C PRO A 21 -4.86 -20.92 67.68
N SER A 22 -5.60 -21.99 67.96
CA SER A 22 -6.89 -21.98 68.66
C SER A 22 -6.82 -21.21 69.99
N PRO A 23 -7.66 -20.18 70.18
CA PRO A 23 -8.11 -19.79 71.50
C PRO A 23 -9.57 -20.23 71.72
N PHE A 24 -9.88 -20.47 72.97
CA PHE A 24 -11.23 -20.57 73.54
C PHE A 24 -11.93 -21.94 73.53
N GLY A 25 -11.80 -22.62 74.68
CA GLY A 25 -12.96 -23.27 75.27
C GLY A 25 -13.92 -22.22 75.82
N ALA A 26 -15.21 -22.31 75.46
CA ALA A 26 -16.36 -22.04 76.31
C ALA A 26 -17.65 -22.31 75.51
N SER A 27 -18.32 -23.40 75.86
CA SER A 27 -19.77 -23.56 75.93
C SER A 27 -20.64 -22.95 74.82
N THR A 28 -21.01 -23.80 73.86
CA THR A 28 -22.39 -23.86 73.34
C THR A 28 -22.76 -25.32 73.13
N SER A 29 -23.87 -25.72 73.76
CA SER A 29 -24.65 -26.95 73.58
C SER A 29 -24.14 -27.92 72.50
N ALA A 30 -23.70 -29.09 72.95
CA ALA A 30 -23.32 -30.22 72.12
C ALA A 30 -24.42 -30.56 71.09
N ALA A 31 -24.20 -30.14 69.85
CA ALA A 31 -24.72 -30.87 68.70
C ALA A 31 -23.85 -32.12 68.55
N ASP A 32 -24.47 -33.28 68.71
CA ASP A 32 -23.85 -34.59 68.56
C ASP A 32 -23.24 -34.72 67.14
N PRO A 33 -21.91 -34.90 66.98
CA PRO A 33 -21.25 -34.97 65.68
C PRO A 33 -21.63 -36.20 64.84
N LEU A 34 -22.44 -37.12 65.40
CA LEU A 34 -23.00 -38.29 64.72
C LEU A 34 -24.51 -38.16 64.42
N ARG A 35 -25.12 -36.99 64.70
CA ARG A 35 -26.55 -36.77 64.43
C ARG A 35 -26.79 -36.48 62.95
N ALA A 36 -27.70 -37.23 62.34
CA ALA A 36 -28.12 -36.99 60.97
C ALA A 36 -28.65 -35.53 60.82
N PRO A 37 -28.21 -34.80 59.78
CA PRO A 37 -28.67 -33.44 59.53
C PRO A 37 -30.19 -33.37 59.53
N THR A 38 -30.76 -32.38 60.23
CA THR A 38 -32.21 -32.19 60.17
C THR A 38 -32.60 -31.64 58.80
N ARG A 39 -33.80 -31.99 58.31
CA ARG A 39 -34.28 -31.58 56.97
C ARG A 39 -34.21 -30.06 56.75
N GLU A 40 -34.55 -29.29 57.78
CA GLU A 40 -34.52 -27.83 57.73
C GLU A 40 -33.10 -27.26 57.60
N GLU A 41 -32.09 -27.87 58.23
CA GLU A 41 -30.69 -27.46 58.09
C GLU A 41 -30.15 -27.76 56.68
N VAL A 42 -30.57 -28.88 56.08
CA VAL A 42 -30.24 -29.21 54.69
C VAL A 42 -30.89 -28.22 53.73
N ASP A 43 -32.17 -27.92 53.93
CA ASP A 43 -32.90 -26.96 53.10
C ASP A 43 -32.27 -25.56 53.16
N ARG A 44 -31.85 -25.09 54.35
CA ARG A 44 -31.10 -23.84 54.51
C ARG A 44 -29.77 -23.84 53.76
N LYS A 45 -28.99 -24.92 53.88
CA LYS A 45 -27.73 -25.07 53.15
C LYS A 45 -27.92 -25.08 51.62
N VAL A 46 -29.00 -25.69 51.14
CA VAL A 46 -29.34 -25.69 49.70
C VAL A 46 -29.67 -24.28 49.22
N VAL A 47 -30.47 -23.52 49.98
CA VAL A 47 -30.79 -22.12 49.64
C VAL A 47 -29.54 -21.24 49.64
N GLU A 48 -28.69 -21.35 50.66
CA GLU A 48 -27.41 -20.62 50.71
C GLU A 48 -26.49 -20.99 49.54
N ALA A 49 -26.41 -22.28 49.20
CA ALA A 49 -25.62 -22.75 48.05
C ALA A 49 -26.17 -22.23 46.72
N GLN A 50 -27.50 -22.20 46.55
CA GLN A 50 -28.15 -21.62 45.36
C GLN A 50 -27.90 -20.13 45.24
N GLN A 51 -27.94 -19.39 46.35
CA GLN A 51 -27.62 -17.96 46.38
C GLN A 51 -26.15 -17.71 45.99
N LYS A 52 -25.20 -18.45 46.58
CA LYS A 52 -23.78 -18.37 46.22
C LYS A 52 -23.55 -18.73 44.75
N LEU A 53 -24.26 -19.72 44.22
CA LEU A 53 -24.17 -20.09 42.80
C LEU A 53 -24.70 -18.97 41.90
N ALA A 54 -25.77 -18.29 42.29
CA ALA A 54 -26.29 -17.14 41.55
C ALA A 54 -25.33 -15.94 41.59
N GLU A 55 -24.67 -15.69 42.73
CA GLU A 55 -23.63 -14.66 42.87
C GLU A 55 -22.41 -14.98 41.99
N LEU A 56 -21.91 -16.21 42.04
CA LEU A 56 -20.79 -16.66 41.21
C LEU A 56 -21.11 -16.58 39.72
N LYS A 57 -22.33 -16.91 39.30
CA LYS A 57 -22.76 -16.75 37.90
C LYS A 57 -22.75 -15.29 37.45
N ARG A 58 -23.23 -14.36 38.29
CA ARG A 58 -23.18 -12.93 37.97
C ARG A 58 -21.73 -12.45 37.86
N ALA A 59 -20.88 -12.84 38.81
CA ALA A 59 -19.45 -12.51 38.76
C ALA A 59 -18.76 -13.09 37.51
N GLN A 60 -19.12 -14.30 37.10
CA GLN A 60 -18.62 -14.90 35.86
C GLN A 60 -19.03 -14.09 34.63
N GLU A 61 -20.30 -13.71 34.51
CA GLU A 61 -20.78 -12.90 33.38
C GLU A 61 -20.07 -11.54 33.30
N ASP A 62 -19.84 -10.89 34.43
CA ASP A 62 -19.11 -9.62 34.48
C ASP A 62 -17.66 -9.79 34.03
N LEU A 63 -17.01 -10.88 34.45
CA LEU A 63 -15.64 -11.22 34.05
C LEU A 63 -15.58 -11.55 32.55
N GLU A 64 -16.57 -12.26 32.00
CA GLU A 64 -16.66 -12.53 30.56
C GLU A 64 -16.84 -11.24 29.74
N ARG A 65 -17.64 -10.28 30.23
CA ARG A 65 -17.78 -8.95 29.59
C ARG A 65 -16.46 -8.19 29.60
N GLU A 66 -15.76 -8.18 30.74
CA GLU A 66 -14.45 -7.53 30.85
C GLU A 66 -13.44 -8.18 29.91
N ARG A 67 -13.40 -9.51 29.85
CA ARG A 67 -12.55 -10.27 28.92
C ARG A 67 -12.81 -9.90 27.47
N ALA A 68 -14.07 -9.87 27.05
CA ALA A 68 -14.44 -9.46 25.70
C ALA A 68 -13.97 -8.03 25.39
N SER A 69 -14.06 -7.11 26.35
CA SER A 69 -13.60 -5.72 26.17
C SER A 69 -12.08 -5.62 26.02
N LEU A 70 -11.32 -6.41 26.80
CA LEU A 70 -9.86 -6.45 26.73
C LEU A 70 -9.35 -7.12 25.46
N GLU A 71 -10.05 -8.15 24.99
CA GLU A 71 -9.74 -8.81 23.72
C GLU A 71 -9.96 -7.87 22.52
N GLU A 72 -11.05 -7.12 22.52
CA GLU A 72 -11.31 -6.11 21.48
C GLU A 72 -10.27 -4.98 21.52
N LEU A 73 -9.86 -4.52 22.71
CA LEU A 73 -8.78 -3.54 22.85
C LEU A 73 -7.45 -4.09 22.30
N ARG A 74 -7.11 -5.33 22.64
CA ARG A 74 -5.92 -6.01 22.14
C ARG A 74 -5.95 -6.12 20.61
N ARG A 75 -7.10 -6.49 20.05
CA ARG A 75 -7.30 -6.56 18.60
C ARG A 75 -7.03 -5.21 17.93
N ARG A 76 -7.64 -4.13 18.42
CA ARG A 76 -7.42 -2.77 17.89
C ARG A 76 -5.97 -2.31 18.01
N GLN A 77 -5.30 -2.68 19.10
CA GLN A 77 -3.88 -2.36 19.28
C GLN A 77 -3.01 -3.08 18.23
N LEU A 78 -3.30 -4.34 17.93
CA LEU A 78 -2.60 -5.09 16.88
C LEU A 78 -2.87 -4.51 15.48
N GLU A 79 -4.13 -4.20 15.18
CA GLU A 79 -4.51 -3.54 13.91
C GLU A 79 -3.77 -2.21 13.74
N PHE A 80 -3.70 -1.39 14.80
CA PHE A 80 -2.94 -0.15 14.79
C PHE A 80 -1.44 -0.36 14.59
N GLN A 81 -0.83 -1.32 15.30
CA GLN A 81 0.60 -1.59 15.18
C GLN A 81 0.97 -2.07 13.77
N ASN A 82 0.17 -2.97 13.21
CA ASN A 82 0.34 -3.48 11.85
C ASN A 82 0.18 -2.36 10.84
N GLY A 83 -0.93 -1.60 10.91
CA GLY A 83 -1.17 -0.48 10.01
C GLY A 83 -0.10 0.61 10.10
N ARG A 84 0.40 0.90 11.30
CA ARG A 84 1.52 1.82 11.50
C ARG A 84 2.79 1.31 10.82
N GLN A 85 3.13 0.04 10.98
CA GLN A 85 4.33 -0.54 10.38
C GLN A 85 4.23 -0.56 8.84
N GLU A 86 3.07 -0.95 8.31
CA GLU A 86 2.78 -0.91 6.88
C GLU A 86 2.91 0.52 6.32
N MET A 87 2.28 1.49 6.97
CA MET A 87 2.34 2.89 6.53
C MET A 87 3.75 3.46 6.59
N VAL A 88 4.54 3.15 7.61
CA VAL A 88 5.95 3.56 7.67
C VAL A 88 6.74 2.98 6.50
N GLN A 89 6.55 1.70 6.16
CA GLN A 89 7.24 1.08 5.02
C GLN A 89 6.82 1.70 3.69
N ASN A 90 5.51 1.88 3.48
CA ASN A 90 4.96 2.48 2.25
C ASN A 90 5.44 3.92 2.07
N LEU A 91 5.40 4.73 3.13
CA LEU A 91 5.87 6.11 3.09
C LEU A 91 7.38 6.20 2.87
N THR A 92 8.17 5.32 3.51
CA THR A 92 9.63 5.29 3.31
C THR A 92 9.97 4.96 1.87
N ARG A 93 9.32 3.95 1.29
CA ARG A 93 9.51 3.59 -0.12
C ARG A 93 9.03 4.71 -1.06
N GLY A 94 7.86 5.28 -0.80
CA GLY A 94 7.29 6.36 -1.59
C GLY A 94 8.17 7.60 -1.58
N LEU A 95 8.74 7.95 -0.43
CA LEU A 95 9.67 9.06 -0.29
C LEU A 95 10.92 8.84 -1.15
N GLY A 96 11.54 7.66 -1.09
CA GLY A 96 12.72 7.36 -1.90
C GLY A 96 12.46 7.46 -3.41
N LEU A 97 11.29 6.97 -3.87
CA LEU A 97 10.91 7.08 -5.29
C LEU A 97 10.67 8.54 -5.70
N LEU A 98 10.06 9.35 -4.83
CA LEU A 98 9.83 10.77 -5.09
C LEU A 98 11.14 11.56 -5.10
N GLU A 99 12.07 11.27 -4.19
CA GLU A 99 13.39 11.90 -4.15
C GLU A 99 14.21 11.57 -5.41
N GLU A 100 14.17 10.31 -5.87
CA GLU A 100 14.81 9.93 -7.13
C GLU A 100 14.18 10.64 -8.34
N ALA A 101 12.84 10.68 -8.40
CA ALA A 101 12.13 11.38 -9.46
C ALA A 101 12.40 12.89 -9.46
N GLU A 102 12.49 13.51 -8.29
CA GLU A 102 12.81 14.92 -8.11
C GLU A 102 14.24 15.24 -8.57
N PHE A 103 15.20 14.39 -8.18
CA PHE A 103 16.59 14.53 -8.61
C PHE A 103 16.72 14.40 -10.13
N ASN A 104 16.07 13.40 -10.73
CA ASN A 104 16.06 13.20 -12.17
C ASN A 104 15.42 14.40 -12.90
N ALA A 105 14.28 14.90 -12.40
CA ALA A 105 13.63 16.08 -12.98
C ALA A 105 14.51 17.33 -12.91
N ARG A 106 15.24 17.55 -11.81
CA ARG A 106 16.22 18.65 -11.71
C ARG A 106 17.35 18.51 -12.71
N ARG A 107 17.93 17.32 -12.82
CA ARG A 107 18.98 17.01 -13.80
C ARG A 107 18.51 17.24 -15.24
N ASP A 108 17.28 16.83 -15.55
CA ASP A 108 16.69 17.04 -16.87
C ASP A 108 16.47 18.53 -17.14
N SER A 109 16.00 19.29 -16.15
CA SER A 109 15.87 20.75 -16.23
C SER A 109 17.21 21.43 -16.49
N GLU A 110 18.29 21.02 -15.81
CA GLU A 110 19.63 21.56 -16.03
C GLU A 110 20.13 21.28 -17.46
N GLN A 111 19.89 20.07 -17.98
CA GLN A 111 20.20 19.74 -19.37
C GLN A 111 19.40 20.60 -20.35
N MET A 112 18.11 20.80 -20.10
CA MET A 112 17.26 21.66 -20.92
C MET A 112 17.73 23.10 -20.92
N ILE A 113 18.10 23.67 -19.75
CA ILE A 113 18.61 25.03 -19.64
C ILE A 113 19.89 25.19 -20.47
N LYS A 114 20.80 24.22 -20.41
CA LYS A 114 22.01 24.21 -21.22
C LYS A 114 21.68 24.20 -22.71
N THR A 115 20.82 23.28 -23.15
CA THR A 115 20.41 23.20 -24.56
C THR A 115 19.69 24.46 -25.05
N ILE A 116 18.88 25.11 -24.21
CA ILE A 116 18.25 26.40 -24.54
C ILE A 116 19.30 27.47 -24.78
N ALA A 117 20.35 27.51 -23.95
CA ALA A 117 21.46 28.46 -24.13
C ALA A 117 22.23 28.18 -25.43
N ASP A 118 22.57 26.91 -25.69
CA ASP A 118 23.25 26.48 -26.92
C ASP A 118 22.44 26.86 -28.16
N PHE A 119 21.12 26.62 -28.15
CA PHE A 119 20.22 27.00 -29.25
C PHE A 119 20.13 28.50 -29.48
N ARG A 120 20.13 29.31 -28.42
CA ARG A 120 20.13 30.77 -28.55
C ARG A 120 21.43 31.28 -29.18
N ASP A 121 22.58 30.74 -28.76
CA ASP A 121 23.89 31.08 -29.33
C ASP A 121 23.99 30.64 -30.81
N ALA A 122 23.54 29.43 -31.14
CA ALA A 122 23.48 28.96 -32.53
C ALA A 122 22.57 29.85 -33.40
N MET A 123 21.41 30.25 -32.88
CA MET A 123 20.48 31.15 -33.57
C MET A 123 21.09 32.53 -33.80
N GLU A 124 21.74 33.10 -32.79
CA GLU A 124 22.44 34.39 -32.89
C GLU A 124 23.55 34.33 -33.95
N LYS A 125 24.37 33.27 -33.95
CA LYS A 125 25.42 33.07 -34.96
C LYS A 125 24.86 33.01 -36.38
N ILE A 126 23.74 32.31 -36.60
CA ILE A 126 23.08 32.24 -37.91
C ILE A 126 22.54 33.61 -38.31
N GLN A 127 21.86 34.32 -37.41
CA GLN A 127 21.27 35.64 -37.68
C GLN A 127 22.32 36.73 -37.95
N ASN A 128 23.51 36.58 -37.36
CA ASN A 128 24.63 37.51 -37.56
C ASN A 128 25.38 37.27 -38.89
N VAL A 129 25.04 36.24 -39.67
CA VAL A 129 25.56 36.07 -41.03
C VAL A 129 24.91 37.12 -41.92
N ARG A 130 25.73 38.08 -42.38
CA ARG A 130 25.34 39.17 -43.27
C ARG A 130 25.87 38.93 -44.68
N ASP A 131 25.12 38.18 -45.47
CA ASP A 131 25.49 37.84 -46.84
C ASP A 131 25.55 39.08 -47.76
N GLU A 132 24.81 40.13 -47.42
CA GLU A 132 24.81 41.42 -48.11
C GLU A 132 26.16 42.16 -48.06
N THR A 133 27.04 41.80 -47.12
CA THR A 133 28.36 42.44 -46.96
C THR A 133 29.48 41.74 -47.74
N TRP A 134 29.17 40.64 -48.43
CA TRP A 134 30.16 39.84 -49.13
C TRP A 134 30.58 40.50 -50.45
N THR A 135 31.88 40.54 -50.70
CA THR A 135 32.49 41.00 -51.94
C THR A 135 33.05 39.83 -52.73
N LYS A 136 33.42 40.03 -53.99
CA LYS A 136 34.00 38.95 -54.83
C LYS A 136 35.29 38.38 -54.25
N GLU A 137 36.04 39.20 -53.52
CA GLU A 137 37.34 38.86 -52.95
C GLU A 137 37.22 37.99 -51.69
N ASN A 138 36.14 38.13 -50.91
CA ASN A 138 35.95 37.36 -49.66
C ASN A 138 34.84 36.30 -49.74
N PHE A 139 34.06 36.25 -50.84
CA PHE A 139 32.89 35.39 -51.00
C PHE A 139 33.15 33.92 -50.62
N GLN A 140 34.21 33.31 -51.13
CA GLN A 140 34.52 31.90 -50.86
C GLN A 140 34.83 31.63 -49.38
N MET A 141 35.51 32.56 -48.71
CA MET A 141 35.84 32.45 -47.30
C MET A 141 34.60 32.60 -46.43
N GLU A 142 33.80 33.63 -46.68
CA GLU A 142 32.57 33.90 -45.91
C GLU A 142 31.50 32.83 -46.15
N LEU A 143 31.36 32.32 -47.37
CA LEU A 143 30.46 31.20 -47.68
C LEU A 143 30.85 29.95 -46.89
N THR A 144 32.14 29.62 -46.84
CA THR A 144 32.63 28.47 -46.06
C THR A 144 32.37 28.67 -44.57
N ARG A 145 32.58 29.89 -44.05
CA ARG A 145 32.29 30.24 -42.66
C ARG A 145 30.79 30.10 -42.35
N ALA A 146 29.92 30.65 -43.19
CA ALA A 146 28.48 30.59 -43.02
C ALA A 146 27.95 29.15 -43.06
N LEU A 147 28.42 28.33 -44.02
CA LEU A 147 28.08 26.90 -44.08
C LEU A 147 28.51 26.16 -42.82
N THR A 148 29.69 26.48 -42.27
CA THR A 148 30.18 25.88 -41.02
C THR A 148 29.28 26.25 -39.83
N ILE A 149 28.83 27.49 -39.74
CA ILE A 149 27.89 27.95 -38.70
C ILE A 149 26.57 27.16 -38.78
N VAL A 150 26.00 27.04 -39.99
CA VAL A 150 24.74 26.31 -40.22
C VAL A 150 24.88 24.83 -39.89
N GLU A 151 25.98 24.19 -40.31
CA GLU A 151 26.19 22.77 -40.03
C GLU A 151 26.40 22.51 -38.53
N ASN A 152 27.12 23.38 -37.82
CA ASN A 152 27.26 23.27 -36.36
C ASN A 152 25.90 23.36 -35.66
N ALA A 153 25.06 24.33 -36.04
CA ALA A 153 23.71 24.46 -35.50
C ALA A 153 22.83 23.23 -35.79
N ARG A 154 22.97 22.64 -36.99
CA ARG A 154 22.28 21.40 -37.37
C ARG A 154 22.73 20.22 -36.51
N MET A 155 24.03 20.11 -36.20
CA MET A 155 24.55 19.08 -35.31
C MET A 155 24.01 19.22 -33.89
N GLU A 156 23.99 20.44 -33.35
CA GLU A 156 23.43 20.74 -32.03
C GLU A 156 21.95 20.38 -31.94
N TRP A 157 21.14 20.82 -32.90
CA TRP A 157 19.71 20.47 -32.99
C TRP A 157 19.47 18.96 -33.03
N ASN A 158 20.17 18.25 -33.92
CA ASN A 158 20.02 16.80 -34.04
C ASN A 158 20.43 16.07 -32.77
N SER A 159 21.52 16.50 -32.12
CA SER A 159 21.98 15.89 -30.88
C SER A 159 21.01 16.12 -29.72
N ALA A 160 20.41 17.30 -29.63
CA ALA A 160 19.44 17.66 -28.61
C ALA A 160 18.14 16.88 -28.76
N ARG A 161 17.65 16.72 -29.99
CA ARG A 161 16.42 15.98 -30.28
C ARG A 161 16.48 14.49 -29.93
N LEU A 162 17.67 13.91 -29.95
CA LEU A 162 17.90 12.52 -29.54
C LEU A 162 17.94 12.36 -28.01
N LYS A 163 18.36 13.41 -27.30
CA LYS A 163 18.55 13.39 -25.83
C LYS A 163 17.32 13.86 -25.08
N LEU A 164 16.61 14.85 -25.61
CA LEU A 164 15.48 15.50 -24.97
C LEU A 164 14.17 14.96 -25.55
N SER A 165 13.44 14.20 -24.75
CA SER A 165 12.14 13.64 -25.12
C SER A 165 11.12 14.70 -25.56
N ALA A 166 11.20 15.91 -25.00
CA ALA A 166 10.36 17.05 -25.37
C ALA A 166 10.49 17.45 -26.86
N LEU A 167 11.67 17.25 -27.46
CA LEU A 167 11.95 17.53 -28.86
C LEU A 167 11.75 16.28 -29.76
N ALA A 168 11.74 15.09 -29.16
CA ALA A 168 11.63 13.82 -29.88
C ALA A 168 10.26 13.65 -30.57
N GLY A 169 9.18 14.21 -30.02
CA GLY A 169 7.86 14.23 -30.66
C GLY A 169 7.88 14.97 -32.01
N GLU A 170 8.62 16.07 -32.10
CA GLU A 170 8.84 16.81 -33.35
C GLU A 170 9.65 16.00 -34.38
N ALA A 171 10.53 15.11 -33.92
CA ALA A 171 11.29 14.20 -34.78
C ALA A 171 10.39 13.19 -35.50
N ALA A 172 9.38 12.67 -34.80
CA ALA A 172 8.40 11.75 -35.36
C ALA A 172 7.50 12.49 -36.37
N GLN A 173 7.07 13.72 -36.05
CA GLN A 173 6.25 14.54 -36.94
C GLN A 173 7.00 15.01 -38.20
N GLN A 174 8.26 15.43 -38.10
CA GLN A 174 9.07 15.82 -39.28
C GLN A 174 9.41 14.63 -40.19
N LYS A 175 9.56 13.42 -39.64
CA LYS A 175 9.71 12.21 -40.46
C LYS A 175 8.42 11.86 -41.23
N SER A 176 7.27 12.14 -40.64
CA SER A 176 5.97 11.93 -41.29
C SER A 176 5.67 12.89 -42.45
N GLU A 177 6.34 14.05 -42.53
CA GLU A 177 6.19 14.97 -43.68
C GLU A 177 7.07 14.62 -44.89
N THR A 178 8.10 13.77 -44.72
CA THR A 178 9.05 13.46 -45.81
C THR A 178 8.85 12.07 -46.43
N GLU A 179 8.09 11.17 -45.81
CA GLU A 179 7.84 9.82 -46.34
C GLU A 179 6.35 9.55 -46.53
N THR A 180 5.90 9.63 -47.79
CA THR A 180 4.67 8.97 -48.24
C THR A 180 4.89 7.45 -48.26
N ALA A 181 4.79 6.79 -47.10
CA ALA A 181 4.78 5.32 -46.97
C ALA A 181 4.10 4.90 -45.65
N PRO A 182 3.53 3.68 -45.56
CA PRO A 182 2.28 3.42 -44.84
C PRO A 182 2.41 3.52 -43.33
N ALA A 183 1.31 3.94 -42.70
CA ALA A 183 1.18 4.18 -41.28
C ALA A 183 1.81 3.07 -40.42
N PRO A 184 2.55 3.41 -39.34
CA PRO A 184 2.89 2.43 -38.34
C PRO A 184 1.57 1.91 -37.74
N VAL A 185 1.49 0.60 -37.54
CA VAL A 185 0.45 -0.01 -36.71
C VAL A 185 0.63 0.48 -35.28
N VAL A 186 0.07 1.66 -35.01
CA VAL A 186 -0.13 2.16 -33.65
C VAL A 186 -1.11 1.17 -33.03
N SER A 187 -0.64 0.40 -32.05
CA SER A 187 -1.52 -0.44 -31.24
C SER A 187 -2.62 0.47 -30.67
N PRO A 188 -3.89 0.32 -31.08
CA PRO A 188 -4.98 1.24 -30.71
C PRO A 188 -5.26 1.26 -29.20
N PHE A 189 -4.63 0.34 -28.46
CA PHE A 189 -4.72 0.15 -27.03
C PHE A 189 -3.66 0.91 -26.22
N ALA A 190 -2.62 1.46 -26.86
CA ALA A 190 -1.49 2.10 -26.15
C ALA A 190 -1.87 3.42 -25.45
N ASN A 191 -2.95 4.07 -25.90
CA ASN A 191 -3.44 5.34 -25.34
C ASN A 191 -4.76 5.20 -24.56
N MET A 192 -5.28 3.97 -24.40
CA MET A 192 -6.56 3.76 -23.72
C MET A 192 -6.37 3.63 -22.21
N SER A 193 -7.25 4.26 -21.44
CA SER A 193 -7.25 4.16 -19.99
C SER A 193 -7.57 2.73 -19.53
N PHE A 194 -7.11 2.34 -18.34
CA PHE A 194 -7.36 0.99 -17.78
C PHE A 194 -8.86 0.62 -17.77
N GLY A 195 -9.75 1.58 -17.54
CA GLY A 195 -11.19 1.36 -17.57
C GLY A 195 -11.75 1.06 -18.97
N GLU A 196 -11.19 1.68 -20.03
CA GLU A 196 -11.57 1.41 -21.41
C GLU A 196 -11.06 0.05 -21.89
N LEU A 197 -9.85 -0.34 -21.47
CA LEU A 197 -9.29 -1.67 -21.71
C LEU A 197 -10.13 -2.77 -21.04
N CYS A 198 -10.59 -2.55 -19.80
CA CYS A 198 -11.51 -3.47 -19.12
C CYS A 198 -12.86 -3.59 -19.83
N LYS A 199 -13.42 -2.49 -20.35
CA LYS A 199 -14.66 -2.53 -21.15
C LYS A 199 -14.50 -3.34 -22.43
N PHE A 200 -13.37 -3.19 -23.11
CA PHE A 200 -13.08 -3.94 -24.33
C PHE A 200 -12.86 -5.43 -24.05
N GLY A 201 -12.13 -5.76 -22.98
CA GLY A 201 -11.95 -7.15 -22.54
C GLY A 201 -13.28 -7.81 -22.14
N LEU A 202 -14.17 -7.06 -21.48
CA LEU A 202 -15.49 -7.57 -21.08
C LEU A 202 -16.42 -7.76 -22.28
N ALA A 203 -16.39 -6.84 -23.26
CA ALA A 203 -17.13 -6.99 -24.52
C ALA A 203 -16.66 -8.22 -25.33
N MET A 204 -15.36 -8.51 -25.34
CA MET A 204 -14.81 -9.64 -26.10
C MET A 204 -15.07 -11.00 -25.44
N THR A 205 -15.19 -11.05 -24.11
CA THR A 205 -15.46 -12.30 -23.36
C THR A 205 -16.95 -12.59 -23.16
N TRP A 206 -17.82 -11.60 -23.42
CA TRP A 206 -19.28 -11.73 -23.29
C TRP A 206 -19.91 -12.86 -24.13
N PRO A 207 -19.55 -13.07 -25.41
CA PRO A 207 -20.14 -14.16 -26.21
C PRO A 207 -19.77 -15.56 -25.70
N LEU A 208 -18.53 -15.73 -25.23
CA LEU A 208 -18.05 -16.98 -24.62
C LEU A 208 -18.81 -17.30 -23.33
N LEU A 209 -19.06 -16.27 -22.51
CA LEU A 209 -19.81 -16.41 -21.27
C LEU A 209 -21.26 -16.83 -21.54
N LEU A 210 -21.92 -16.26 -22.55
CA LEU A 210 -23.28 -16.66 -22.95
C LEU A 210 -23.34 -18.13 -23.41
N ILE A 211 -22.35 -18.58 -24.18
CA ILE A 211 -22.28 -19.98 -24.63
C ILE A 211 -22.07 -20.92 -23.44
N ALA A 212 -21.18 -20.57 -22.51
CA ALA A 212 -20.94 -21.35 -21.30
C ALA A 212 -22.19 -21.46 -20.42
N LEU A 213 -22.93 -20.36 -20.25
CA LEU A 213 -24.18 -20.33 -19.49
C LEU A 213 -25.29 -21.15 -20.17
N GLY A 214 -25.38 -21.09 -21.49
CA GLY A 214 -26.29 -21.93 -22.27
C GLY A 214 -25.97 -23.42 -22.15
N ALA A 215 -24.70 -23.79 -22.27
CA ALA A 215 -24.25 -25.18 -22.09
C ALA A 215 -24.52 -25.69 -20.67
N LEU A 216 -24.28 -24.85 -19.65
CA LEU A 216 -24.60 -25.16 -18.25
C LEU A 216 -26.11 -25.35 -18.06
N GLY A 217 -26.95 -24.50 -18.66
CA GLY A 217 -28.40 -24.62 -18.61
C GLY A 217 -28.91 -25.92 -19.23
N VAL A 218 -28.37 -26.31 -20.39
CA VAL A 218 -28.68 -27.60 -21.04
C VAL A 218 -28.22 -28.77 -20.16
N PHE A 219 -27.02 -28.69 -19.58
CA PHE A 219 -26.50 -29.72 -18.68
C PHE A 219 -27.39 -29.91 -17.44
N ILE A 220 -27.81 -28.81 -16.80
CA ILE A 220 -28.74 -28.86 -15.66
C ILE A 220 -30.10 -29.42 -16.08
N ALA A 221 -30.62 -29.04 -17.24
CA ALA A 221 -31.89 -29.57 -17.76
C ALA A 221 -31.84 -31.08 -18.05
N ILE A 222 -30.70 -31.60 -18.49
CA ILE A 222 -30.48 -33.04 -18.68
C ILE A 222 -30.45 -33.75 -17.32
N LEU A 223 -29.76 -33.20 -16.33
CA LEU A 223 -29.71 -33.78 -14.98
C LEU A 223 -31.09 -33.80 -14.31
N LEU A 224 -31.90 -32.75 -14.48
CA LEU A 224 -33.28 -32.68 -13.96
C LEU A 224 -34.26 -33.60 -14.71
N ARG A 225 -33.94 -34.02 -15.93
CA ARG A 225 -34.73 -34.99 -16.72
C ARG A 225 -34.38 -36.45 -16.43
N GLN A 226 -33.23 -36.71 -15.82
CA GLN A 226 -32.77 -38.05 -15.45
C GLN A 226 -33.19 -38.48 -14.05
N HIS A 227 -33.96 -37.63 -13.35
CA HIS A 227 -34.50 -37.86 -12.02
C HIS A 227 -36.03 -37.94 -12.05
#